data_AF-A0A2E6EPH2-F1
#
_entry.id   AF-A0A2E6EPH2-F1
#
_cell.length_a   1.000
_cell.length_b   1.000
_cell.length_c   1.000
_cell.angle_alpha   90.00
_cell.angle_beta   90.00
_cell.angle_gamma   90.00
#
_symmetry.space_group_name_H-M   'P 1'
#
loop_
_entity.id
_entity.type
_entity.pdbx_description
1 polymer ?
#
loop_
_entity_poly.entity_id
_entity_poly.type
_entity_poly.pdbx_seq_one_letter_code
_entity_poly.pdbx_strand_id
1 'polypeptide(L)'
;MCRMFAFKSRVSLKVQRSLVKAENALQLQSTEHPHGWGIAYYLSGQRIPHDVRSVNAAFADERFRRVSEFLTANAVVAHVRKATVGELSPQNTHPFHWKGWTFCHNGTLFGYQQIEAQVRQRLKARFASSIQGSTDSEMLFYLVLGALEDAGMDLDDPPDTFPDGIEDSLGELLGWLRDICEETGADEREAMMNFILTNGDILIANRFNGNLSFSTQKKRCADYDICPVANKVCFGPRRVGISHTHLLIASDPTSPDDIWEEVPNRGMLLVDSELRLALRGLPPRRDATPNPTPTGSS
;
A
#
# COMPACT_ATOMS: atom_id res chain seq x y z
N MET A 1 10.28 5.49 9.75
CA MET A 1 9.31 4.86 8.81
C MET A 1 8.18 5.82 8.53
N CYS A 2 7.64 5.79 7.31
CA CYS A 2 6.57 6.66 6.82
C CYS A 2 5.21 6.22 7.37
N ARG A 3 4.13 6.88 6.91
CA ARG A 3 2.76 6.41 7.09
C ARG A 3 2.02 6.42 5.77
N MET A 4 1.32 5.33 5.50
CA MET A 4 0.48 5.15 4.33
C MET A 4 -0.98 5.05 4.75
N PHE A 5 -1.84 5.52 3.87
CA PHE A 5 -3.27 5.34 3.95
C PHE A 5 -3.79 5.01 2.55
N ALA A 6 -4.74 4.11 2.45
CA ALA A 6 -5.52 3.92 1.24
C ALA A 6 -7.00 3.75 1.55
N PHE A 7 -7.80 4.15 0.59
CA PHE A 7 -9.24 3.99 0.59
C PHE A 7 -9.65 3.43 -0.77
N LYS A 8 -10.57 2.47 -0.78
CA LYS A 8 -11.24 2.01 -1.99
C LYS A 8 -12.73 1.84 -1.72
N SER A 9 -13.58 2.17 -2.68
CA SER A 9 -15.02 2.07 -2.59
C SER A 9 -15.68 1.86 -3.95
N ARG A 10 -16.78 1.13 -3.93
CA ARG A 10 -17.63 0.90 -5.12
C ARG A 10 -18.42 2.13 -5.53
N VAL A 11 -18.67 3.03 -4.58
CA VAL A 11 -19.34 4.31 -4.81
C VAL A 11 -18.41 5.45 -4.40
N SER A 12 -18.54 6.61 -5.02
CA SER A 12 -17.71 7.76 -4.66
C SER A 12 -18.09 8.25 -3.26
N LEU A 13 -17.16 8.16 -2.31
CA LEU A 13 -17.36 8.61 -0.93
C LEU A 13 -16.27 9.62 -0.53
N LYS A 14 -16.60 10.43 0.47
CA LYS A 14 -15.64 11.35 1.07
C LYS A 14 -14.59 10.59 1.89
N VAL A 15 -13.34 11.02 1.76
CA VAL A 15 -12.19 10.41 2.47
C VAL A 15 -11.63 11.35 3.54
N GLN A 16 -12.20 12.55 3.67
CA GLN A 16 -11.79 13.61 4.58
C GLN A 16 -11.57 13.12 6.03
N ARG A 17 -12.42 12.21 6.54
CA ARG A 17 -12.31 11.77 7.93
C ARG A 17 -10.94 11.17 8.22
N SER A 18 -10.53 10.16 7.46
CA SER A 18 -9.24 9.49 7.67
C SER A 18 -8.03 10.38 7.38
N LEU A 19 -8.17 11.38 6.51
CA LEU A 19 -7.06 12.28 6.16
C LEU A 19 -6.88 13.43 7.16
N VAL A 20 -7.96 14.04 7.66
CA VAL A 20 -7.87 15.30 8.45
C VAL A 20 -8.79 15.39 9.70
N LYS A 21 -9.81 14.54 9.88
CA LYS A 21 -10.77 14.68 11.03
C LYS A 21 -10.74 13.56 12.06
N ALA A 22 -10.22 12.39 11.72
CA ALA A 22 -10.15 11.24 12.61
C ALA A 22 -9.14 11.47 13.74
N GLU A 23 -9.31 10.73 14.82
CA GLU A 23 -8.54 10.84 16.06
C GLU A 23 -7.03 10.61 15.83
N ASN A 24 -6.70 9.74 14.88
CA ASN A 24 -5.35 9.48 14.41
C ASN A 24 -5.26 9.69 12.88
N ALA A 25 -5.87 10.77 12.38
CA ALA A 25 -5.86 11.10 10.95
C ALA A 25 -4.44 11.25 10.39
N LEU A 26 -4.27 11.00 9.09
CA LEU A 26 -2.95 11.05 8.43
C LEU A 26 -2.26 12.42 8.58
N GLN A 27 -3.03 13.53 8.59
CA GLN A 27 -2.51 14.86 8.87
C GLN A 27 -1.87 14.94 10.27
N LEU A 28 -2.52 14.38 11.29
CA LEU A 28 -1.98 14.37 12.65
C LEU A 28 -0.73 13.49 12.72
N GLN A 29 -0.76 12.31 12.11
CA GLN A 29 0.42 11.44 12.05
C GLN A 29 1.63 12.18 11.45
N SER A 30 1.41 13.07 10.47
CA SER A 30 2.49 13.80 9.79
C SER A 30 3.32 14.74 10.68
N THR A 31 2.90 15.03 11.92
CA THR A 31 3.74 15.78 12.87
C THR A 31 5.06 15.06 13.14
N GLU A 32 5.04 13.73 13.15
CA GLU A 32 6.21 12.86 13.33
C GLU A 32 6.85 12.42 12.00
N HIS A 33 6.23 12.80 10.87
CA HIS A 33 6.64 12.46 9.50
C HIS A 33 6.60 13.71 8.59
N PRO A 34 7.46 14.72 8.85
CA PRO A 34 7.33 16.05 8.24
C PRO A 34 8.04 16.22 6.88
N HIS A 35 8.55 15.14 6.28
CA HIS A 35 9.46 15.19 5.13
C HIS A 35 8.75 15.05 3.77
N GLY A 36 7.52 15.54 3.68
CA GLY A 36 6.71 15.52 2.46
C GLY A 36 5.44 14.68 2.58
N TRP A 37 4.53 14.90 1.65
CA TRP A 37 3.29 14.15 1.51
C TRP A 37 2.87 14.02 0.06
N GLY A 38 2.03 13.04 -0.21
CA GLY A 38 1.35 12.90 -1.49
C GLY A 38 -0.02 12.26 -1.34
N ILE A 39 -0.94 12.66 -2.22
CA ILE A 39 -2.26 12.07 -2.38
C ILE A 39 -2.46 11.78 -3.87
N ALA A 40 -2.76 10.54 -4.18
CA ALA A 40 -3.24 10.11 -5.48
C ALA A 40 -4.67 9.59 -5.36
N TYR A 41 -5.53 9.89 -6.33
CA TYR A 41 -6.92 9.46 -6.30
C TYR A 41 -7.49 9.19 -7.69
N TYR A 42 -8.43 8.26 -7.73
CA TYR A 42 -9.16 7.86 -8.93
C TYR A 42 -10.63 8.22 -8.76
N LEU A 43 -11.15 9.02 -9.69
CA LEU A 43 -12.57 9.32 -9.78
C LEU A 43 -13.28 8.17 -10.51
N SER A 44 -14.61 8.10 -10.37
CA SER A 44 -15.42 7.05 -10.99
C SER A 44 -15.17 6.97 -12.50
N GLY A 45 -14.83 5.78 -13.00
CA GLY A 45 -14.59 5.52 -14.43
C GLY A 45 -13.25 6.02 -14.98
N GLN A 46 -12.38 6.61 -14.15
CA GLN A 46 -11.06 7.07 -14.59
C GLN A 46 -9.98 6.03 -14.30
N ARG A 47 -9.16 5.75 -15.32
CA ARG A 47 -7.99 4.86 -15.21
C ARG A 47 -6.67 5.58 -14.90
N ILE A 48 -6.64 6.91 -15.05
CA ILE A 48 -5.47 7.72 -14.75
C ILE A 48 -5.69 8.42 -13.42
N PRO A 49 -4.76 8.30 -12.45
CA PRO A 49 -4.88 8.98 -11.18
C PRO A 49 -4.68 10.49 -11.34
N HIS A 50 -5.36 11.25 -10.51
CA HIS A 50 -4.94 12.60 -10.16
C HIS A 50 -3.93 12.53 -9.02
N ASP A 51 -2.84 13.31 -9.08
CA ASP A 51 -1.84 13.36 -8.02
C ASP A 51 -1.57 14.79 -7.52
N VAL A 52 -1.33 14.92 -6.22
CA VAL A 52 -0.81 16.15 -5.60
C VAL A 52 0.25 15.75 -4.59
N ARG A 53 1.46 16.32 -4.74
CA ARG A 53 2.61 16.05 -3.88
C ARG A 53 3.25 17.33 -3.39
N SER A 54 3.92 17.24 -2.25
CA SER A 54 4.67 18.33 -1.63
C SER A 54 5.81 17.78 -0.79
N VAL A 55 6.91 18.52 -0.73
CA VAL A 55 8.03 18.24 0.19
C VAL A 55 7.82 18.83 1.59
N ASN A 56 6.77 19.65 1.77
CA ASN A 56 6.41 20.22 3.06
C ASN A 56 5.69 19.18 3.95
N ALA A 57 5.64 19.44 5.26
CA ALA A 57 4.87 18.60 6.18
C ALA A 57 3.35 18.76 5.99
N ALA A 58 2.58 17.66 5.98
CA ALA A 58 1.14 17.71 5.72
C ALA A 58 0.34 18.48 6.80
N PHE A 59 0.78 18.46 8.06
CA PHE A 59 0.14 19.21 9.14
C PHE A 59 0.27 20.74 8.97
N ALA A 60 1.28 21.20 8.21
CA ALA A 60 1.56 22.61 7.97
C ALA A 60 1.25 23.06 6.53
N ASP A 61 0.91 22.14 5.62
CA ASP A 61 0.61 22.46 4.23
C ASP A 61 -0.90 22.57 3.98
N GLU A 62 -1.37 23.80 3.79
CA GLU A 62 -2.77 24.11 3.50
C GLU A 62 -3.30 23.37 2.25
N ARG A 63 -2.43 23.01 1.30
CA ARG A 63 -2.85 22.22 0.13
C ARG A 63 -3.28 20.81 0.53
N PHE A 64 -2.61 20.18 1.50
CA PHE A 64 -3.02 18.87 2.01
C PHE A 64 -4.45 18.96 2.58
N ARG A 65 -4.70 19.98 3.39
CA ARG A 65 -6.01 20.23 4.01
C ARG A 65 -7.09 20.44 2.95
N ARG A 66 -6.86 21.34 1.99
CA ARG A 66 -7.83 21.68 0.94
C ARG A 66 -8.18 20.50 0.05
N VAL A 67 -7.17 19.75 -0.41
CA VAL A 67 -7.41 18.54 -1.22
C VAL A 67 -8.22 17.54 -0.41
N SER A 68 -7.81 17.26 0.84
CA SER A 68 -8.47 16.29 1.71
C SER A 68 -9.92 16.66 2.09
N GLU A 69 -10.23 17.95 2.19
CA GLU A 69 -11.54 18.45 2.62
C GLU A 69 -12.66 18.17 1.61
N PHE A 70 -12.34 18.25 0.31
CA PHE A 70 -13.32 18.08 -0.77
C PHE A 70 -13.20 16.75 -1.50
N LEU A 71 -12.17 15.95 -1.20
CA LEU A 71 -11.90 14.71 -1.92
C LEU A 71 -13.02 13.68 -1.76
N THR A 72 -13.69 13.41 -2.88
CA THR A 72 -14.67 12.35 -3.06
C THR A 72 -14.19 11.49 -4.22
N ALA A 73 -13.91 10.21 -3.97
CA ALA A 73 -13.25 9.35 -4.95
C ALA A 73 -13.66 7.89 -4.77
N ASN A 74 -13.26 7.04 -5.73
CA ASN A 74 -13.44 5.58 -5.66
C ASN A 74 -12.19 4.88 -5.14
N ALA A 75 -11.01 5.43 -5.40
CA ALA A 75 -9.77 4.99 -4.78
C ALA A 75 -8.91 6.20 -4.41
N VAL A 76 -8.25 6.12 -3.26
CA VAL A 76 -7.29 7.12 -2.77
C VAL A 76 -6.11 6.38 -2.18
N VAL A 77 -4.90 6.83 -2.49
CA VAL A 77 -3.68 6.45 -1.79
C VAL A 77 -3.01 7.73 -1.31
N ALA A 78 -2.69 7.78 -0.03
CA ALA A 78 -2.01 8.91 0.58
C ALA A 78 -0.78 8.42 1.36
N HIS A 79 0.24 9.24 1.40
CA HIS A 79 1.50 8.92 2.07
C HIS A 79 2.08 10.18 2.72
N VAL A 80 2.57 10.07 3.96
CA VAL A 80 3.38 11.10 4.63
C VAL A 80 4.76 10.53 4.93
N ARG A 81 5.78 11.26 4.49
CA ARG A 81 7.16 10.79 4.40
C ARG A 81 7.94 11.15 5.66
N LYS A 82 8.72 10.19 6.16
CA LYS A 82 9.81 10.40 7.10
C LYS A 82 11.09 9.97 6.40
N ALA A 83 11.68 10.89 5.65
CA ALA A 83 12.84 10.62 4.81
C ALA A 83 13.99 9.98 5.60
N THR A 84 14.36 8.77 5.17
CA THR A 84 15.53 8.01 5.60
C THR A 84 16.53 7.84 4.45
N VAL A 85 16.03 7.84 3.20
CA VAL A 85 16.79 7.66 1.96
C VAL A 85 16.33 8.71 0.93
N GLY A 86 17.29 9.24 0.16
CA GLY A 86 17.08 10.19 -0.93
C GLY A 86 16.82 11.63 -0.47
N GLU A 87 17.13 12.60 -1.33
CA GLU A 87 16.89 14.02 -1.05
C GLU A 87 15.39 14.35 -0.94
N LEU A 88 15.08 15.50 -0.34
CA LEU A 88 13.72 16.05 -0.29
C LEU A 88 13.34 16.64 -1.64
N SER A 89 12.86 15.78 -2.55
CA SER A 89 12.38 16.17 -3.87
C SER A 89 11.01 15.55 -4.15
N PRO A 90 10.18 16.16 -5.01
CA PRO A 90 8.94 15.54 -5.48
C PRO A 90 9.17 14.17 -6.15
N GLN A 91 10.30 13.98 -6.84
CA GLN A 91 10.68 12.73 -7.49
C GLN A 91 10.93 11.60 -6.49
N ASN A 92 11.34 11.92 -5.25
CA ASN A 92 11.54 10.97 -4.17
C ASN A 92 10.35 10.92 -3.19
N THR A 93 9.20 11.48 -3.59
CA THR A 93 8.01 11.58 -2.74
C THR A 93 6.88 10.74 -3.33
N HIS A 94 6.45 9.76 -2.55
CA HIS A 94 5.26 8.95 -2.82
C HIS A 94 3.99 9.81 -2.97
N PRO A 95 2.97 9.32 -3.71
CA PRO A 95 2.98 8.07 -4.48
C PRO A 95 3.84 8.11 -5.76
N PHE A 96 4.32 6.95 -6.19
CA PHE A 96 4.93 6.75 -7.51
C PHE A 96 3.88 6.32 -8.53
N HIS A 97 4.11 6.65 -9.81
CA HIS A 97 3.15 6.42 -10.87
C HIS A 97 3.79 5.80 -12.11
N TRP A 98 3.07 4.86 -12.71
CA TRP A 98 3.36 4.36 -14.05
C TRP A 98 2.05 4.12 -14.78
N LYS A 99 1.74 4.97 -15.77
CA LYS A 99 0.43 5.01 -16.43
C LYS A 99 -0.71 5.08 -15.40
N GLY A 100 -1.62 4.12 -15.41
CA GLY A 100 -2.73 4.03 -14.48
C GLY A 100 -2.38 3.45 -13.12
N TRP A 101 -1.13 3.04 -12.85
CA TRP A 101 -0.74 2.42 -11.58
C TRP A 101 -0.16 3.44 -10.61
N THR A 102 -0.56 3.33 -9.34
CA THR A 102 -0.11 4.15 -8.21
C THR A 102 0.47 3.26 -7.12
N PHE A 103 1.63 3.65 -6.57
CA PHE A 103 2.34 2.87 -5.56
C PHE A 103 2.86 3.71 -4.39
N CYS A 104 2.70 3.19 -3.19
CA CYS A 104 3.31 3.70 -1.97
C CYS A 104 4.08 2.60 -1.25
N HIS A 105 5.27 2.93 -0.75
CA HIS A 105 6.08 2.03 0.07
C HIS A 105 6.39 2.67 1.42
N ASN A 106 6.25 1.88 2.48
CA ASN A 106 6.67 2.20 3.83
C ASN A 106 7.71 1.18 4.26
N GLY A 107 8.97 1.55 4.14
CA GLY A 107 10.04 0.59 4.20
C GLY A 107 11.35 1.16 3.71
N THR A 108 12.40 0.34 3.83
CA THR A 108 13.68 0.57 3.19
C THR A 108 14.23 -0.80 2.78
N LEU A 109 14.74 -0.93 1.57
CA LEU A 109 15.58 -2.06 1.18
C LEU A 109 16.96 -1.84 1.81
N PHE A 110 17.26 -2.59 2.87
CA PHE A 110 18.52 -2.44 3.58
C PHE A 110 19.69 -2.78 2.65
N GLY A 111 20.78 -2.01 2.76
CA GLY A 111 21.94 -2.21 1.89
C GLY A 111 21.66 -1.94 0.41
N TYR A 112 20.65 -1.09 0.10
CA TYR A 112 20.23 -0.83 -1.28
C TYR A 112 21.40 -0.46 -2.21
N GLN A 113 22.37 0.34 -1.76
CA GLN A 113 23.53 0.72 -2.58
C GLN A 113 24.39 -0.48 -2.99
N GLN A 114 24.46 -1.52 -2.16
CA GLN A 114 25.21 -2.74 -2.42
C GLN A 114 24.45 -3.66 -3.39
N ILE A 115 23.12 -3.70 -3.30
CA ILE A 115 22.27 -4.57 -4.14
C ILE A 115 21.71 -3.87 -5.39
N GLU A 116 21.94 -2.55 -5.55
CA GLU A 116 21.34 -1.75 -6.62
C GLU A 116 21.62 -2.34 -8.01
N ALA A 117 22.83 -2.86 -8.26
CA ALA A 117 23.18 -3.49 -9.52
C ALA A 117 22.32 -4.74 -9.81
N GLN A 118 22.09 -5.59 -8.80
CA GLN A 118 21.24 -6.78 -8.92
C GLN A 118 19.76 -6.40 -9.13
N VAL A 119 19.29 -5.39 -8.38
CA VAL A 119 17.95 -4.79 -8.54
C VAL A 119 17.73 -4.27 -9.95
N ARG A 120 18.70 -3.51 -10.49
CA ARG A 120 18.66 -2.97 -11.85
C ARG A 120 18.71 -4.06 -12.91
N GLN A 121 19.44 -5.15 -12.68
CA GLN A 121 19.51 -6.28 -13.62
C GLN A 121 18.17 -7.02 -13.74
N ARG A 122 17.39 -7.10 -12.66
CA ARG A 122 16.06 -7.72 -12.67
C ARG A 122 14.98 -6.80 -13.24
N LEU A 123 15.24 -5.49 -13.32
CA LEU A 123 14.29 -4.52 -13.85
C LEU A 123 14.00 -4.80 -15.33
N LYS A 124 12.71 -4.90 -15.68
CA LYS A 124 12.30 -5.02 -17.08
C LYS A 124 12.58 -3.73 -17.85
N ALA A 125 13.11 -3.88 -19.07
CA ALA A 125 13.55 -2.76 -19.90
C ALA A 125 12.49 -1.68 -20.12
N ARG A 126 11.20 -2.06 -20.20
CA ARG A 126 10.07 -1.13 -20.40
C ARG A 126 9.88 -0.09 -19.29
N PHE A 127 10.45 -0.31 -18.11
CA PHE A 127 10.35 0.60 -16.97
C PHE A 127 11.56 1.52 -16.81
N ALA A 128 12.69 1.21 -17.46
CA ALA A 128 13.96 1.89 -17.22
C ALA A 128 13.88 3.40 -17.48
N SER A 129 13.18 3.82 -18.54
CA SER A 129 12.99 5.24 -18.90
C SER A 129 11.99 5.98 -18.02
N SER A 130 11.24 5.27 -17.16
CA SER A 130 10.23 5.86 -16.28
C SER A 130 10.78 6.21 -14.89
N ILE A 131 11.96 5.70 -14.53
CA ILE A 131 12.61 6.02 -13.25
C ILE A 131 13.06 7.48 -13.26
N GLN A 132 12.59 8.26 -12.28
CA GLN A 132 12.89 9.69 -12.16
C GLN A 132 13.62 10.05 -10.87
N GLY A 133 13.37 9.32 -9.80
CA GLY A 133 14.00 9.49 -8.50
C GLY A 133 15.22 8.60 -8.32
N SER A 134 15.68 8.54 -7.07
CA SER A 134 16.86 7.78 -6.65
C SER A 134 16.59 6.85 -5.46
N THR A 135 15.33 6.66 -5.11
CA THR A 135 14.94 5.82 -3.97
C THR A 135 14.83 4.36 -4.35
N ASP A 136 15.19 3.50 -3.41
CA ASP A 136 14.88 2.07 -3.40
C ASP A 136 13.37 1.79 -3.61
N SER A 137 12.52 2.66 -3.06
CA SER A 137 11.06 2.57 -3.11
C SER A 137 10.51 2.68 -4.53
N GLU A 138 11.11 3.55 -5.36
CA GLU A 138 10.76 3.66 -6.78
C GLU A 138 11.21 2.43 -7.57
N MET A 139 12.38 1.87 -7.24
CA MET A 139 12.83 0.62 -7.86
C MET A 139 11.93 -0.56 -7.48
N LEU A 140 11.54 -0.64 -6.21
CA LEU A 140 10.60 -1.65 -5.72
C LEU A 140 9.27 -1.57 -6.49
N PHE A 141 8.76 -0.36 -6.74
CA PHE A 141 7.55 -0.17 -7.54
C PHE A 141 7.64 -0.86 -8.90
N TYR A 142 8.71 -0.59 -9.66
CA TYR A 142 8.86 -1.17 -10.99
C TYR A 142 9.15 -2.68 -10.97
N LEU A 143 9.83 -3.19 -9.93
CA LEU A 143 9.98 -4.63 -9.74
C LEU A 143 8.63 -5.31 -9.47
N VAL A 144 7.78 -4.69 -8.63
CA VAL A 144 6.42 -5.18 -8.36
C VAL A 144 5.59 -5.21 -9.64
N LEU A 145 5.62 -4.14 -10.46
CA LEU A 145 4.96 -4.15 -11.77
C LEU A 145 5.50 -5.26 -12.68
N GLY A 146 6.81 -5.48 -12.70
CA GLY A 146 7.43 -6.57 -13.44
C GLY A 146 6.92 -7.95 -13.00
N ALA A 147 6.78 -8.17 -11.69
CA ALA A 147 6.24 -9.40 -11.14
C ALA A 147 4.75 -9.60 -11.48
N LEU A 148 3.95 -8.53 -11.54
CA LEU A 148 2.57 -8.62 -12.04
C LEU A 148 2.54 -9.04 -13.51
N GLU A 149 3.40 -8.45 -14.36
CA GLU A 149 3.50 -8.81 -15.77
C GLU A 149 3.98 -10.27 -15.96
N ASP A 150 4.92 -10.73 -15.13
CA ASP A 150 5.36 -12.14 -15.12
C ASP A 150 4.23 -13.11 -14.72
N ALA A 151 3.30 -12.67 -13.88
CA ALA A 151 2.09 -13.41 -13.53
C ALA A 151 0.98 -13.32 -14.58
N GLY A 152 1.21 -12.65 -15.72
CA GLY A 152 0.23 -12.52 -16.80
C GLY A 152 -0.73 -11.34 -16.64
N MET A 153 -0.45 -10.37 -15.77
CA MET A 153 -1.21 -9.11 -15.73
C MET A 153 -0.83 -8.24 -16.94
N ASP A 154 -1.81 -7.90 -17.78
CA ASP A 154 -1.63 -6.85 -18.77
C ASP A 154 -1.60 -5.50 -18.04
N LEU A 155 -0.43 -4.87 -17.95
CA LEU A 155 -0.31 -3.60 -17.24
C LEU A 155 -0.85 -2.40 -18.01
N ASP A 156 -1.04 -2.54 -19.32
CA ASP A 156 -1.52 -1.49 -20.22
C ASP A 156 -3.05 -1.48 -20.31
N ASP A 157 -3.66 -2.66 -20.28
CA ASP A 157 -5.10 -2.87 -20.17
C ASP A 157 -5.43 -3.89 -19.05
N PRO A 158 -5.27 -3.50 -17.78
CA PRO A 158 -5.40 -4.43 -16.67
C PRO A 158 -6.83 -4.93 -16.52
N PRO A 159 -7.02 -6.25 -16.33
CA PRO A 159 -8.31 -6.80 -15.96
C PRO A 159 -8.78 -6.29 -14.61
N ASP A 160 -10.09 -6.40 -14.40
CA ASP A 160 -10.77 -6.02 -13.16
C ASP A 160 -10.55 -7.03 -12.00
N THR A 161 -9.85 -8.14 -12.29
CA THR A 161 -9.54 -9.24 -11.37
C THR A 161 -8.08 -9.64 -11.49
N PHE A 162 -7.54 -10.32 -10.47
CA PHE A 162 -6.17 -10.81 -10.51
C PHE A 162 -6.05 -12.10 -11.34
N PRO A 163 -4.99 -12.25 -12.15
CA PRO A 163 -4.59 -13.53 -12.71
C PRO A 163 -4.25 -14.55 -11.62
N ASP A 164 -4.40 -15.84 -11.95
CA ASP A 164 -3.92 -16.92 -11.09
C ASP A 164 -2.38 -16.84 -10.92
N GLY A 165 -1.88 -17.12 -9.72
CA GLY A 165 -0.44 -17.14 -9.43
C GLY A 165 0.20 -15.78 -9.16
N ILE A 166 -0.57 -14.69 -9.09
CA ILE A 166 -0.02 -13.35 -8.75
C ILE A 166 0.66 -13.32 -7.37
N GLU A 167 0.10 -14.09 -6.44
CA GLU A 167 0.58 -14.26 -5.07
C GLU A 167 1.98 -14.88 -5.07
N ASP A 168 2.17 -15.89 -5.92
CA ASP A 168 3.41 -16.66 -6.03
C ASP A 168 4.49 -15.79 -6.66
N SER A 169 4.17 -15.08 -7.75
CA SER A 169 5.12 -14.17 -8.41
C SER A 169 5.58 -13.03 -7.48
N LEU A 170 4.65 -12.40 -6.76
CA LEU A 170 4.99 -11.38 -5.76
C LEU A 170 5.75 -11.98 -4.58
N GLY A 171 5.39 -13.19 -4.16
CA GLY A 171 6.09 -13.95 -3.13
C GLY A 171 7.53 -14.25 -3.47
N GLU A 172 7.80 -14.69 -4.69
CA GLU A 172 9.14 -14.93 -5.20
C GLU A 172 9.96 -13.64 -5.28
N LEU A 173 9.38 -12.54 -5.76
CA LEU A 173 10.05 -11.24 -5.78
C LEU A 173 10.45 -10.79 -4.37
N LEU A 174 9.51 -10.82 -3.42
CA LEU A 174 9.74 -10.35 -2.05
C LEU A 174 10.70 -11.27 -1.30
N GLY A 175 10.64 -12.58 -1.54
CA GLY A 175 11.60 -13.54 -1.01
C GLY A 175 13.02 -13.28 -1.52
N TRP A 176 13.17 -13.05 -2.83
CA TRP A 176 14.46 -12.71 -3.43
C TRP A 176 15.02 -11.38 -2.91
N LEU A 177 14.19 -10.33 -2.80
CA LEU A 177 14.61 -9.04 -2.24
C LEU A 177 15.08 -9.17 -0.79
N ARG A 178 14.38 -9.95 0.02
CA ARG A 178 14.82 -10.27 1.38
C ARG A 178 16.20 -10.92 1.34
N ASP A 179 16.38 -11.98 0.55
CA ASP A 179 17.60 -12.79 0.54
C ASP A 179 18.83 -11.93 0.17
N ILE A 180 18.72 -11.10 -0.87
CA ILE A 180 19.82 -10.20 -1.25
C ILE A 180 20.05 -9.08 -0.21
N CYS A 181 19.02 -8.63 0.51
CA CYS A 181 19.21 -7.67 1.61
C CYS A 181 19.95 -8.34 2.78
N GLU A 182 19.63 -9.58 3.13
CA GLU A 182 20.32 -10.35 4.18
C GLU A 182 21.83 -10.52 3.86
N GLU A 183 22.19 -10.70 2.59
CA GLU A 183 23.60 -10.76 2.14
C GLU A 183 24.41 -9.50 2.47
N THR A 184 23.74 -8.35 2.65
CA THR A 184 24.39 -7.09 3.06
C THR A 184 24.59 -6.96 4.58
N GLY A 185 24.21 -7.99 5.34
CA GLY A 185 24.23 -8.00 6.81
C GLY A 185 22.96 -7.44 7.45
N ALA A 186 21.89 -7.23 6.68
CA ALA A 186 20.60 -6.83 7.20
C ALA A 186 19.99 -7.94 8.07
N ASP A 187 19.39 -7.56 9.20
CA ASP A 187 18.47 -8.46 9.91
C ASP A 187 17.16 -8.55 9.11
N GLU A 188 16.61 -9.74 8.92
CA GLU A 188 15.32 -9.94 8.24
C GLU A 188 14.20 -9.12 8.89
N ARG A 189 14.29 -8.81 10.19
CA ARG A 189 13.36 -7.96 10.93
C ARG A 189 13.42 -6.49 10.50
N GLU A 190 14.53 -6.07 9.90
CA GLU A 190 14.75 -4.71 9.39
C GLU A 190 14.26 -4.56 7.94
N ALA A 191 14.15 -5.66 7.19
CA ALA A 191 13.55 -5.66 5.86
C ALA A 191 12.05 -5.33 5.97
N MET A 192 11.70 -4.06 5.83
CA MET A 192 10.32 -3.60 5.78
C MET A 192 9.96 -3.30 4.33
N MET A 193 9.07 -4.09 3.76
CA MET A 193 8.61 -3.97 2.36
C MET A 193 7.10 -3.78 2.29
N ASN A 194 6.55 -2.93 3.17
CA ASN A 194 5.12 -2.68 3.19
C ASN A 194 4.76 -1.77 2.03
N PHE A 195 3.82 -2.19 1.19
CA PHE A 195 3.40 -1.37 0.07
C PHE A 195 1.91 -1.44 -0.18
N ILE A 196 1.41 -0.40 -0.85
CA ILE A 196 0.08 -0.34 -1.43
C ILE A 196 0.25 -0.03 -2.92
N LEU A 197 -0.34 -0.87 -3.77
CA LEU A 197 -0.38 -0.71 -5.22
C LEU A 197 -1.84 -0.70 -5.67
N THR A 198 -2.22 0.20 -6.57
CA THR A 198 -3.56 0.21 -7.17
C THR A 198 -3.59 0.89 -8.53
N ASN A 199 -4.46 0.42 -9.42
CA ASN A 199 -4.82 1.09 -10.66
C ASN A 199 -6.19 1.81 -10.60
N GLY A 200 -6.76 1.96 -9.39
CA GLY A 200 -8.13 2.44 -9.15
C GLY A 200 -9.16 1.31 -9.04
N ASP A 201 -9.05 0.29 -9.89
CA ASP A 201 -9.98 -0.84 -9.95
C ASP A 201 -9.56 -1.99 -9.04
N ILE A 202 -8.29 -2.39 -9.04
CA ILE A 202 -7.74 -3.40 -8.13
C ILE A 202 -6.76 -2.77 -7.15
N LEU A 203 -6.60 -3.39 -5.99
CA LEU A 203 -5.65 -2.94 -4.97
C LEU A 203 -4.92 -4.13 -4.34
N ILE A 204 -3.60 -3.97 -4.18
CA ILE A 204 -2.73 -4.90 -3.45
C ILE A 204 -2.14 -4.14 -2.26
N ALA A 205 -2.26 -4.71 -1.07
CA ALA A 205 -1.56 -4.22 0.11
C ALA A 205 -0.71 -5.34 0.71
N ASN A 206 0.61 -5.18 0.67
CA ASN A 206 1.56 -6.15 1.19
C ASN A 206 2.10 -5.71 2.54
N ARG A 207 2.20 -6.64 3.48
CA ARG A 207 2.90 -6.46 4.74
C ARG A 207 4.07 -7.43 4.85
N PHE A 208 5.26 -6.87 4.96
CA PHE A 208 6.49 -7.55 5.30
C PHE A 208 7.16 -6.75 6.43
N ASN A 209 6.97 -7.21 7.67
CA ASN A 209 7.29 -6.54 8.93
C ASN A 209 6.55 -5.19 9.13
N GLY A 210 6.78 -4.53 10.27
CA GLY A 210 6.12 -3.27 10.61
C GLY A 210 4.59 -3.37 10.73
N ASN A 211 3.89 -2.24 10.65
CA ASN A 211 2.44 -2.18 10.78
C ASN A 211 1.77 -1.95 9.41
N LEU A 212 0.70 -2.70 9.16
CA LEU A 212 -0.26 -2.45 8.09
C LEU A 212 -1.57 -3.13 8.47
N SER A 213 -2.63 -2.33 8.59
CA SER A 213 -3.96 -2.79 8.97
C SER A 213 -4.97 -2.37 7.92
N PHE A 214 -6.08 -3.10 7.84
CA PHE A 214 -7.19 -2.78 6.98
C PHE A 214 -8.51 -2.81 7.76
N SER A 215 -9.53 -2.17 7.22
CA SER A 215 -10.87 -2.16 7.78
C SER A 215 -11.92 -2.12 6.68
N THR A 216 -12.93 -2.98 6.79
CA THR A 216 -14.13 -2.96 5.94
C THR A 216 -15.41 -2.79 6.76
N GLN A 217 -15.28 -2.77 8.10
CA GLN A 217 -16.38 -2.69 9.04
C GLN A 217 -16.21 -1.48 9.96
N LYS A 218 -17.33 -0.94 10.40
CA LYS A 218 -17.44 0.20 11.30
C LYS A 218 -18.28 -0.17 12.52
N LYS A 219 -17.82 0.28 13.68
CA LYS A 219 -18.61 0.36 14.91
C LYS A 219 -19.53 1.58 14.88
N ARG A 220 -19.03 2.70 14.33
CA ARG A 220 -19.77 3.98 14.19
C ARG A 220 -19.40 4.65 12.88
N CYS A 221 -20.32 5.44 12.30
CA CYS A 221 -20.05 6.20 11.09
C CYS A 221 -20.59 7.61 11.25
N ALA A 222 -19.69 8.61 11.24
CA ALA A 222 -20.07 10.02 11.31
C ALA A 222 -20.90 10.48 10.10
N ASP A 223 -20.73 9.80 8.95
CA ASP A 223 -21.45 10.10 7.71
C ASP A 223 -22.70 9.22 7.54
N TYR A 224 -23.19 8.56 8.59
CA TYR A 224 -24.27 7.55 8.49
C TYR A 224 -25.51 8.08 7.76
N ASP A 225 -26.02 9.23 8.20
CA ASP A 225 -27.27 9.85 7.71
C ASP A 225 -27.14 10.45 6.30
N ILE A 226 -25.93 10.78 5.88
CA ILE A 226 -25.65 11.39 4.56
C ILE A 226 -25.03 10.39 3.56
N CYS A 227 -24.75 9.16 4.00
CA CYS A 227 -24.06 8.18 3.18
C CYS A 227 -25.03 7.59 2.14
N PRO A 228 -24.67 7.58 0.84
CA PRO A 228 -25.58 7.17 -0.25
C PRO A 228 -25.82 5.65 -0.31
N VAL A 229 -25.10 4.85 0.48
CA VAL A 229 -25.16 3.39 0.46
C VAL A 229 -26.35 2.91 1.29
N ALA A 230 -27.35 2.29 0.67
CA ALA A 230 -28.56 1.83 1.38
C ALA A 230 -28.29 0.66 2.33
N ASN A 231 -27.59 -0.38 1.87
CA ASN A 231 -27.49 -1.66 2.59
C ASN A 231 -26.41 -1.71 3.69
N LYS A 232 -25.80 -0.57 4.04
CA LYS A 232 -24.82 -0.33 5.14
C LYS A 232 -24.02 -1.57 5.61
N VAL A 233 -23.47 -2.34 4.66
CA VAL A 233 -22.83 -3.65 4.92
C VAL A 233 -21.64 -3.52 5.87
N CYS A 234 -21.05 -2.34 5.97
CA CYS A 234 -19.98 -2.02 6.89
C CYS A 234 -20.37 -2.12 8.38
N PHE A 235 -21.64 -2.20 8.78
CA PHE A 235 -22.01 -2.46 10.19
C PHE A 235 -22.20 -3.95 10.52
N GLY A 236 -22.12 -4.83 9.52
CA GLY A 236 -22.20 -6.28 9.71
C GLY A 236 -20.82 -6.92 9.92
N PRO A 237 -20.77 -8.20 10.34
CA PRO A 237 -19.51 -8.94 10.40
C PRO A 237 -18.91 -9.12 9.00
N ARG A 238 -17.57 -9.09 8.91
CA ARG A 238 -16.85 -9.45 7.67
C ARG A 238 -17.19 -10.89 7.29
N ARG A 239 -17.47 -11.13 6.01
CA ARG A 239 -17.65 -12.48 5.47
C ARG A 239 -16.70 -12.68 4.30
N VAL A 240 -16.19 -13.89 4.12
CA VAL A 240 -15.34 -14.22 2.98
C VAL A 240 -16.19 -14.25 1.71
N GLY A 241 -15.66 -13.72 0.60
CA GLY A 241 -16.30 -13.77 -0.71
C GLY A 241 -17.45 -12.78 -0.94
N ILE A 242 -17.81 -11.95 0.06
CA ILE A 242 -18.78 -10.87 -0.15
C ILE A 242 -18.11 -9.63 -0.74
N SER A 243 -18.86 -8.91 -1.56
CA SER A 243 -18.49 -7.57 -2.00
C SER A 243 -18.72 -6.56 -0.88
N HIS A 244 -17.66 -5.86 -0.50
CA HIS A 244 -17.73 -4.80 0.50
C HIS A 244 -18.11 -3.47 -0.17
N THR A 245 -18.62 -2.53 0.62
CA THR A 245 -18.90 -1.17 0.12
C THR A 245 -17.63 -0.35 -0.04
N HIS A 246 -16.78 -0.38 1.00
CA HIS A 246 -15.53 0.34 1.05
C HIS A 246 -14.48 -0.44 1.86
N LEU A 247 -13.24 -0.02 1.71
CA LEU A 247 -12.06 -0.54 2.35
C LEU A 247 -11.18 0.64 2.77
N LEU A 248 -10.69 0.59 4.01
CA LEU A 248 -9.60 1.42 4.50
C LEU A 248 -8.36 0.56 4.70
N ILE A 249 -7.19 1.10 4.41
CA ILE A 249 -5.90 0.50 4.74
C ILE A 249 -5.05 1.62 5.34
N ALA A 250 -4.33 1.33 6.41
CA ALA A 250 -3.46 2.31 7.04
C ALA A 250 -2.25 1.63 7.68
N SER A 251 -1.11 2.32 7.71
CA SER A 251 0.03 1.87 8.52
C SER A 251 -0.36 1.84 10.00
N ASP A 252 -1.02 2.88 10.50
CA ASP A 252 -1.61 2.90 11.84
C ASP A 252 -3.12 3.23 11.73
N PRO A 253 -3.99 2.51 12.47
CA PRO A 253 -5.44 2.76 12.50
C PRO A 253 -5.79 4.24 12.69
N THR A 254 -6.67 4.79 11.83
CA THR A 254 -6.99 6.22 11.85
C THR A 254 -8.06 6.58 12.89
N SER A 255 -8.96 5.66 13.22
CA SER A 255 -10.09 5.90 14.13
C SER A 255 -10.51 4.62 14.87
N PRO A 256 -10.93 4.70 16.15
CA PRO A 256 -11.53 3.57 16.87
C PRO A 256 -12.97 3.25 16.41
N ASP A 257 -13.57 4.11 15.59
CA ASP A 257 -14.89 3.90 14.99
C ASP A 257 -14.90 2.78 13.94
N ASP A 258 -13.73 2.44 13.40
CA ASP A 258 -13.51 1.37 12.45
C ASP A 258 -13.08 0.09 13.18
N ILE A 259 -13.42 -1.07 12.64
CA ILE A 259 -12.93 -2.37 13.10
C ILE A 259 -11.70 -2.71 12.26
N TRP A 260 -10.52 -2.53 12.84
CA TRP A 260 -9.24 -2.77 12.18
C TRP A 260 -8.78 -4.21 12.38
N GLU A 261 -8.31 -4.82 11.29
CA GLU A 261 -7.64 -6.11 11.27
C GLU A 261 -6.22 -5.90 10.74
N GLU A 262 -5.24 -6.62 11.27
CA GLU A 262 -3.90 -6.60 10.69
C GLU A 262 -3.85 -7.40 9.39
N VAL A 263 -3.13 -6.87 8.39
CA VAL A 263 -2.61 -7.74 7.34
C VAL A 263 -1.60 -8.69 8.01
N PRO A 264 -1.70 -10.02 7.84
CA PRO A 264 -0.74 -10.95 8.42
C PRO A 264 0.69 -10.56 8.07
N ASN A 265 1.63 -10.71 9.01
CA ASN A 265 3.03 -10.49 8.67
C ASN A 265 3.45 -11.48 7.58
N ARG A 266 4.22 -11.00 6.60
CA ARG A 266 4.51 -11.74 5.36
C ARG A 266 3.22 -12.19 4.70
N GLY A 267 2.33 -11.24 4.45
CA GLY A 267 1.06 -11.49 3.81
C GLY A 267 0.63 -10.32 2.95
N MET A 268 -0.29 -10.61 2.04
CA MET A 268 -0.90 -9.62 1.17
C MET A 268 -2.42 -9.68 1.25
N LEU A 269 -3.01 -8.51 1.10
CA LEU A 269 -4.43 -8.31 0.89
C LEU A 269 -4.63 -7.94 -0.58
N LEU A 270 -5.30 -8.84 -1.31
CA LEU A 270 -5.75 -8.60 -2.68
C LEU A 270 -7.21 -8.15 -2.67
N VAL A 271 -7.50 -7.14 -3.50
CA VAL A 271 -8.81 -6.51 -3.57
C VAL A 271 -9.20 -6.30 -5.03
N ASP A 272 -10.26 -6.99 -5.47
CA ASP A 272 -10.76 -6.89 -6.85
C ASP A 272 -11.61 -5.61 -7.07
N SER A 273 -12.04 -5.37 -8.31
CA SER A 273 -12.92 -4.26 -8.68
C SER A 273 -14.26 -4.28 -7.93
N GLU A 274 -14.74 -5.47 -7.60
CA GLU A 274 -15.99 -5.70 -6.89
C GLU A 274 -15.85 -5.58 -5.36
N LEU A 275 -14.69 -5.19 -4.85
CA LEU A 275 -14.34 -5.11 -3.42
C LEU A 275 -14.51 -6.46 -2.68
N ARG A 276 -14.16 -7.55 -3.34
CA ARG A 276 -13.90 -8.84 -2.69
C ARG A 276 -12.45 -8.87 -2.23
N LEU A 277 -12.25 -9.32 -1.01
CA LEU A 277 -10.95 -9.37 -0.35
C LEU A 277 -10.43 -10.81 -0.30
N ALA A 278 -9.15 -10.98 -0.60
CA ALA A 278 -8.42 -12.21 -0.36
C ALA A 278 -7.17 -11.91 0.48
N LEU A 279 -7.05 -12.58 1.63
CA LEU A 279 -5.85 -12.54 2.49
C LEU A 279 -5.01 -13.78 2.24
N ARG A 280 -3.70 -13.56 2.05
CA ARG A 280 -2.76 -14.58 1.59
C ARG A 280 -1.44 -14.42 2.30
N GLY A 281 -0.84 -15.52 2.72
CA GLY A 281 0.52 -15.52 3.23
C GLY A 281 1.51 -15.59 2.07
N LEU A 282 2.68 -14.99 2.25
CA LEU A 282 3.82 -15.23 1.37
C LEU A 282 4.27 -16.69 1.56
N PRO A 283 4.71 -17.37 0.48
CA PRO A 283 5.23 -18.72 0.60
C PRO A 283 6.39 -18.79 1.60
N PRO A 284 6.52 -19.89 2.36
CA PRO A 284 7.62 -20.07 3.31
C PRO A 284 8.97 -20.07 2.57
N ARG A 285 10.04 -19.74 3.31
CA ARG A 285 11.43 -19.76 2.80
C ARG A 285 11.72 -21.14 2.20
N ARG A 286 12.27 -21.21 0.98
CA ARG A 286 12.59 -22.49 0.30
C ARG A 286 13.53 -23.38 1.14
N ASP A 287 14.30 -22.79 2.05
CA ASP A 287 15.29 -23.48 2.90
C ASP A 287 14.94 -23.51 4.40
N ALA A 288 13.69 -23.25 4.80
CA ALA A 288 13.31 -23.41 6.20
C ALA A 288 13.30 -24.90 6.57
N THR A 289 14.40 -25.38 7.15
CA THR A 289 14.39 -26.62 7.92
C THR A 289 13.30 -26.53 9.00
N PRO A 290 12.50 -27.59 9.23
CA PRO A 290 11.47 -27.54 10.25
C PRO A 290 12.12 -27.26 11.61
N ASN A 291 11.61 -26.27 12.35
CA ASN A 291 12.04 -26.02 13.73
C ASN A 291 11.99 -27.35 14.51
N PRO A 292 13.06 -27.73 15.24
CA PRO A 292 13.01 -28.92 16.08
C PRO A 292 11.93 -28.71 17.14
N THR A 293 10.98 -29.64 17.18
CA THR A 293 9.92 -29.73 18.19
C THR A 293 10.56 -29.66 19.58
N PRO A 294 10.06 -28.84 20.53
CA PRO A 294 10.59 -28.83 21.87
C PRO A 294 10.33 -30.21 22.49
N THR A 295 11.40 -30.99 22.66
CA THR A 295 11.37 -32.20 23.47
C THR A 295 11.07 -31.78 24.90
N GLY A 296 9.83 -32.01 25.35
CA GLY A 296 9.45 -31.82 26.74
C GLY A 296 10.32 -32.68 27.62
N SER A 297 11.10 -32.05 28.50
CA SER A 297 11.71 -32.70 29.64
C SER A 297 10.63 -32.91 30.71
N SER A 298 10.31 -34.18 30.94
CA SER A 298 9.64 -34.73 32.12
C SER A 298 10.33 -34.35 33.41
#